data_AF-A0A060BUP9-F1
#
_entry.id   AF-A0A060BUP9-F1
#
_cell.length_a   1.000
_cell.length_b   1.000
_cell.length_c   1.000
_cell.angle_alpha   90.00
_cell.angle_beta   90.00
_cell.angle_gamma   90.00
#
_symmetry.space_group_name_H-M   'P 1'
#
loop_
_entity.id
_entity.type
_entity.pdbx_description
1 polymer ?
#
loop_
_entity_poly.entity_id
_entity_poly.type
_entity_poly.pdbx_seq_one_letter_code
_entity_poly.pdbx_strand_id
1 'polypeptide(L)'
;MEKDSSLLPSGFDANHKTGDVGNVYEFGQCTWWAYTRRKQLGLPVGSYLGDGRMWADSAKALGYWVDGTPRHKGDVIVFAAGQAGADSTYGHVAIVESIGSDGSVV
;
A
#
# COMPACT_ATOMS: atom_id res chain seq x y z
N MET A 1 -13.68 17.34 -6.05
CA MET A 1 -13.05 17.10 -4.75
C MET A 1 -12.92 15.60 -4.58
N GLU A 2 -11.73 15.13 -4.23
CA GLU A 2 -11.52 13.75 -3.74
C GLU A 2 -12.54 13.50 -2.61
N LYS A 3 -13.30 12.40 -2.66
CA LYS A 3 -14.38 12.11 -1.69
C LYS A 3 -13.91 12.11 -0.24
N ASP A 4 -12.63 11.82 -0.02
CA ASP A 4 -12.03 11.63 1.29
C ASP A 4 -11.21 12.82 1.78
N SER A 5 -11.29 13.97 1.10
CA SER A 5 -10.52 15.17 1.49
C SER A 5 -10.79 15.63 2.92
N SER A 6 -11.99 15.37 3.45
CA SER A 6 -12.37 15.67 4.85
C SER A 6 -11.87 14.64 5.87
N LEU A 7 -11.35 13.50 5.40
CA LEU A 7 -10.87 12.39 6.21
C LEU A 7 -9.33 12.33 6.27
N LEU A 8 -8.64 13.25 5.58
CA LEU A 8 -7.19 13.29 5.56
C LEU A 8 -6.62 13.39 6.99
N PRO A 9 -5.52 12.68 7.30
CA PRO A 9 -4.84 12.84 8.58
C PRO A 9 -4.45 14.29 8.84
N SER A 10 -4.51 14.72 10.10
CA SER A 10 -4.07 16.06 10.48
C SER A 10 -2.61 16.28 10.08
N GLY A 11 -2.35 17.33 9.31
CA GLY A 11 -1.00 17.65 8.80
C GLY A 11 -0.55 16.81 7.61
N PHE A 12 -1.46 16.07 6.96
CA PHE A 12 -1.15 15.34 5.73
C PHE A 12 -0.72 16.29 4.60
N ASP A 13 0.46 16.04 4.04
CA ASP A 13 0.97 16.73 2.86
C ASP A 13 0.75 15.86 1.63
N ALA A 14 -0.22 16.22 0.79
CA ALA A 14 -0.51 15.50 -0.46
C ALA A 14 0.67 15.53 -1.47
N ASN A 15 1.64 16.43 -1.29
CA ASN A 15 2.82 16.58 -2.15
C ASN A 15 4.07 15.93 -1.54
N HIS A 16 3.92 15.06 -0.53
CA HIS A 16 5.03 14.33 0.05
C HIS A 16 5.79 13.53 -1.02
N LYS A 17 7.07 13.23 -0.76
CA LYS A 17 7.87 12.42 -1.69
C LYS A 17 7.29 11.00 -1.75
N THR A 18 7.04 10.50 -2.95
CA THR A 18 6.57 9.13 -3.18
C THR A 18 7.64 8.09 -2.88
N GLY A 19 8.93 8.46 -2.91
CA GLY A 19 10.04 7.51 -2.84
C GLY A 19 10.14 6.59 -4.05
N ASP A 20 9.49 6.97 -5.17
CA ASP A 20 9.49 6.24 -6.42
C ASP A 20 10.74 6.55 -7.26
N VAL A 21 11.53 5.53 -7.55
CA VAL A 21 12.65 5.56 -8.51
C VAL A 21 12.55 4.44 -9.56
N GLY A 22 11.40 3.76 -9.65
CA GLY A 22 11.21 2.57 -10.47
C GLY A 22 11.03 1.28 -9.66
N ASN A 23 10.63 0.20 -10.33
CA ASN A 23 10.46 -1.09 -9.66
C ASN A 23 11.82 -1.73 -9.40
N VAL A 24 12.23 -1.78 -8.13
CA VAL A 24 13.51 -2.38 -7.68
C VAL A 24 13.28 -3.64 -6.84
N TYR A 25 12.03 -4.08 -6.69
CA TYR A 25 11.70 -5.30 -5.96
C TYR A 25 12.05 -6.54 -6.82
N GLU A 26 12.41 -7.63 -6.15
CA GLU A 26 12.74 -8.90 -6.82
C GLU A 26 11.54 -9.44 -7.62
N PHE A 27 11.78 -9.84 -8.87
CA PHE A 27 10.72 -10.23 -9.79
C PHE A 27 9.90 -11.40 -9.24
N GLY A 28 8.57 -11.31 -9.37
CA GLY A 28 7.64 -12.34 -8.90
C GLY A 28 7.33 -12.31 -7.40
N GLN A 29 7.99 -11.45 -6.60
CA GLN A 29 7.64 -11.27 -5.19
C GLN A 29 6.35 -10.44 -5.01
N CYS A 30 5.72 -10.59 -3.84
CA CYS A 30 4.49 -9.85 -3.50
C CYS A 30 4.67 -8.33 -3.62
N THR A 31 5.82 -7.81 -3.20
CA THR A 31 6.19 -6.40 -3.29
C THR A 31 6.37 -5.94 -4.74
N TRP A 32 6.98 -6.77 -5.60
CA TRP A 32 7.14 -6.49 -7.03
C TRP A 32 5.79 -6.39 -7.75
N TRP A 33 4.88 -7.31 -7.46
CA TRP A 33 3.53 -7.28 -8.04
C TRP A 33 2.75 -6.07 -7.55
N ALA A 34 2.75 -5.80 -6.24
CA ALA A 34 2.05 -4.66 -5.65
C ALA A 34 2.54 -3.33 -6.23
N TYR A 35 3.86 -3.16 -6.38
CA TYR A 35 4.44 -1.98 -7.04
C TYR A 35 3.95 -1.87 -8.49
N THR A 36 4.10 -2.95 -9.27
CA THR A 36 3.73 -2.96 -10.69
C THR A 36 2.26 -2.62 -10.87
N ARG A 37 1.39 -3.20 -10.05
CA ARG A 37 -0.05 -2.99 -10.14
C ARG A 37 -0.45 -1.56 -9.75
N ARG A 38 0.14 -0.97 -8.70
CA ARG A 38 -0.10 0.46 -8.41
C ARG A 38 0.32 1.36 -9.57
N LYS A 39 1.47 1.09 -10.20
CA LYS A 39 1.89 1.83 -11.39
C LYS A 39 0.93 1.67 -12.57
N GLN A 40 0.40 0.48 -12.81
CA GLN A 40 -0.64 0.24 -13.83
C GLN A 40 -1.93 1.03 -13.54
N LEU A 41 -2.26 1.25 -12.27
CA LEU A 41 -3.38 2.07 -11.84
C LEU A 41 -3.08 3.58 -11.86
N GLY A 42 -1.86 3.98 -12.27
CA GLY A 42 -1.43 5.38 -12.27
C GLY A 42 -1.20 5.96 -10.87
N LEU A 43 -1.09 5.10 -9.85
CA LEU A 43 -0.97 5.51 -8.46
C LEU A 43 0.50 5.56 -8.00
N PRO A 44 0.84 6.48 -7.08
CA PRO A 44 2.19 6.57 -6.53
C PRO A 44 2.51 5.36 -5.64
N VAL A 45 3.76 4.90 -5.68
CA VAL A 45 4.27 3.81 -4.84
C VAL A 45 5.77 3.95 -4.64
N GLY A 46 6.25 3.68 -3.43
CA GLY A 46 7.68 3.76 -3.10
C GLY A 46 8.47 2.53 -3.58
N SER A 47 9.72 2.77 -3.97
CA SER A 47 10.62 1.73 -4.47
C SER A 47 11.35 0.97 -3.35
N TYR A 48 11.51 1.58 -2.17
CA TYR A 48 12.30 1.03 -1.06
C TYR A 48 11.47 0.91 0.22
N LEU A 49 10.34 0.21 0.15
CA LEU A 49 9.43 0.01 1.28
C LEU A 49 9.75 -1.27 2.10
N GLY A 50 10.82 -1.99 1.75
CA GLY A 50 11.23 -3.22 2.42
C GLY A 50 10.45 -4.46 1.97
N ASP A 51 10.31 -5.43 2.89
CA ASP A 51 9.53 -6.65 2.69
C ASP A 51 8.01 -6.41 2.87
N GLY A 52 7.19 -7.45 2.70
CA GLY A 52 5.74 -7.34 2.71
C GLY A 52 5.18 -6.68 3.97
N ARG A 53 5.66 -7.07 5.16
CA ARG A 53 5.21 -6.51 6.45
C ARG A 53 5.69 -5.08 6.70
N MET A 54 6.78 -4.64 6.07
CA MET A 54 7.38 -3.32 6.29
C MET A 54 6.67 -2.18 5.55
N TRP A 55 5.88 -2.49 4.53
CA TRP A 55 5.31 -1.47 3.64
C TRP A 55 4.48 -0.40 4.35
N ALA A 56 3.70 -0.76 5.36
CA ALA A 56 2.86 0.18 6.10
C ALA A 56 3.71 1.23 6.84
N ASP A 57 4.73 0.77 7.58
CA ASP A 57 5.61 1.65 8.35
C ASP A 57 6.50 2.50 7.44
N SER A 58 7.06 1.90 6.38
CA SER A 58 7.89 2.63 5.40
C SER A 58 7.08 3.65 4.61
N ALA A 59 5.85 3.33 4.21
CA ALA A 59 4.97 4.27 3.52
C ALA A 59 4.58 5.43 4.44
N LYS A 60 4.25 5.15 5.71
CA LYS A 60 3.96 6.19 6.70
C LYS A 60 5.16 7.12 6.91
N ALA A 61 6.38 6.58 6.98
CA ALA A 61 7.61 7.37 7.10
C ALA A 61 7.88 8.26 5.86
N LEU A 62 7.42 7.85 4.68
CA LEU A 62 7.47 8.66 3.45
C LEU A 62 6.37 9.72 3.36
N GLY A 63 5.39 9.69 4.27
CA GLY A 63 4.27 10.63 4.30
C GLY A 63 2.98 10.11 3.67
N TYR A 64 2.93 8.85 3.24
CA TYR A 64 1.68 8.25 2.75
C TYR A 64 0.62 8.19 3.86
N TRP A 65 -0.64 8.33 3.45
CA TRP A 65 -1.77 8.05 4.33
C TRP A 65 -1.88 6.53 4.53
N VAL A 66 -1.65 6.09 5.76
CA VAL A 66 -1.75 4.68 6.18
C VAL A 66 -2.68 4.56 7.37
N ASP A 67 -3.72 3.74 7.25
CA ASP A 67 -4.58 3.30 8.33
C ASP A 67 -5.25 1.96 8.03
N GLY A 68 -6.15 1.51 8.91
CA GLY A 68 -6.81 0.21 8.82
C GLY A 68 -8.11 0.18 8.01
N THR A 69 -8.45 1.25 7.26
CA THR A 69 -9.69 1.30 6.49
C THR A 69 -9.37 1.28 4.99
N PRO A 70 -9.85 0.32 4.21
CA PRO A 70 -9.76 0.40 2.75
C PRO A 70 -10.79 1.41 2.23
N ARG A 71 -10.41 2.28 1.28
CA ARG A 71 -11.30 3.31 0.70
C ARG A 71 -11.38 3.24 -0.82
N HIS A 72 -10.28 2.89 -1.48
CA HIS A 72 -10.18 2.94 -2.92
C HIS A 72 -9.52 1.72 -3.53
N LYS A 73 -9.88 1.47 -4.79
CA LYS A 73 -9.10 0.59 -5.66
C LYS A 73 -7.67 1.11 -5.76
N GLY A 74 -6.70 0.23 -5.53
CA GLY A 74 -5.28 0.56 -5.53
C GLY A 74 -4.72 0.90 -4.15
N ASP A 75 -5.55 0.91 -3.11
CA ASP A 75 -5.06 0.86 -1.73
C ASP A 75 -4.23 -0.41 -1.52
N VAL A 76 -3.31 -0.34 -0.57
CA VAL A 76 -2.40 -1.44 -0.26
C VAL A 76 -2.78 -2.04 1.07
N ILE A 77 -2.93 -3.36 1.11
CA ILE A 77 -3.09 -4.12 2.35
C ILE A 77 -1.75 -4.75 2.71
N VAL A 78 -1.34 -4.55 3.96
CA VAL A 78 -0.13 -5.12 4.53
C VAL A 78 -0.52 -6.14 5.59
N PHE A 79 0.03 -7.34 5.45
CA PHE A 79 -0.12 -8.42 6.40
C PHE A 79 1.18 -8.57 7.18
N ALA A 80 1.07 -8.55 8.51
CA ALA A 80 2.18 -8.85 9.39
C ALA A 80 2.67 -10.29 9.21
N ALA A 81 3.87 -10.58 9.70
CA ALA A 81 4.44 -11.91 9.69
C ALA A 81 3.48 -12.94 10.32
N GLY A 82 3.12 -13.99 9.57
CA GLY A 82 2.20 -15.05 10.01
C GLY A 82 0.72 -14.65 10.05
N GLN A 83 0.36 -13.41 9.72
CA GLN A 83 -1.03 -12.95 9.76
C GLN A 83 -1.82 -13.50 8.56
N ALA A 84 -3.00 -14.06 8.80
CA ALA A 84 -3.89 -14.56 7.75
C ALA A 84 -3.22 -15.56 6.78
N GLY A 85 -2.25 -16.34 7.27
CA GLY A 85 -1.48 -17.29 6.45
C GLY A 85 -0.34 -16.67 5.64
N ALA A 86 -0.02 -15.39 5.86
CA ALA A 86 1.17 -14.75 5.30
C ALA A 86 2.46 -15.41 5.78
N ASP A 87 3.55 -15.17 5.05
CA ASP A 87 4.87 -15.67 5.40
C ASP A 87 5.26 -15.27 6.85
N SER A 88 5.80 -16.22 7.61
CA SER A 88 6.10 -16.04 9.04
C SER A 88 7.30 -15.12 9.32
N THR A 89 8.02 -14.68 8.29
CA THR A 89 9.19 -13.80 8.41
C THR A 89 8.97 -12.49 7.66
N TYR A 90 8.51 -12.56 6.42
CA TYR A 90 8.40 -11.40 5.52
C TYR A 90 6.99 -10.79 5.46
N GLY A 91 5.98 -11.46 6.03
CA GLY A 91 4.59 -11.07 5.88
C GLY A 91 4.11 -11.11 4.43
N HIS A 92 3.15 -10.28 4.09
CA HIS A 92 2.63 -10.20 2.73
C HIS A 92 2.10 -8.80 2.42
N VAL A 93 2.08 -8.43 1.14
CA VAL A 93 1.48 -7.19 0.66
C VAL A 93 0.61 -7.48 -0.56
N ALA A 94 -0.57 -6.86 -0.60
CA ALA A 94 -1.54 -7.03 -1.68
C ALA A 94 -2.16 -5.68 -2.07
N ILE A 95 -2.75 -5.63 -3.26
CA ILE A 95 -3.49 -4.46 -3.76
C ILE A 95 -4.98 -4.74 -3.65
N VAL A 96 -5.72 -3.73 -3.20
CA VAL A 96 -7.18 -3.71 -3.24
C VAL A 96 -7.65 -3.50 -4.67
N GLU A 97 -8.29 -4.48 -5.27
CA GLU A 97 -8.91 -4.40 -6.59
C GLU A 97 -10.37 -3.93 -6.52
N SER A 98 -11.09 -4.27 -5.44
CA SER A 98 -12.44 -3.77 -5.17
C SER A 98 -12.81 -3.83 -3.69
N ILE A 99 -13.77 -2.99 -3.28
CA ILE A 99 -14.35 -2.97 -1.93
C ILE A 99 -15.85 -3.21 -2.07
N GLY A 100 -16.34 -4.29 -1.47
CA GLY A 100 -17.75 -4.65 -1.43
C GLY A 100 -18.55 -3.73 -0.50
N SER A 101 -19.87 -3.68 -0.70
CA SER A 101 -20.77 -2.90 0.15
C SER A 101 -20.84 -3.40 1.60
N ASP A 102 -20.46 -4.66 1.83
CA ASP A 102 -20.34 -5.30 3.14
C ASP A 102 -18.96 -5.09 3.80
N GLY A 103 -18.06 -4.35 3.14
CA GLY A 103 -16.69 -4.12 3.60
C GLY A 103 -15.70 -5.23 3.23
N SER A 104 -16.13 -6.24 2.47
CA SER A 104 -15.21 -7.24 1.91
C SER A 104 -14.23 -6.58 0.93
N VAL A 105 -13.02 -7.13 0.84
CA VAL A 105 -11.98 -6.63 -0.06
C VAL A 105 -11.51 -7.76 -0.96
N VAL A 106 -11.37 -7.44 -2.25
CA VAL A 106 -10.80 -8.33 -3.29
C VAL A 106 -9.59 -7.66 -3.89
#